data_AF-A0A1S6HL24-F1
#
_entry.id   AF-A0A1S6HL24-F1
#
_cell.length_a   1.000
_cell.length_b   1.000
_cell.length_c   1.000
_cell.angle_alpha   90.00
_cell.angle_beta   90.00
_cell.angle_gamma   90.00
#
_symmetry.space_group_name_H-M   'P 1'
#
loop_
_entity.id
_entity.type
_entity.pdbx_description
1 polymer ?
#
loop_
_entity_poly.entity_id
_entity_poly.type
_entity_poly.pdbx_seq_one_letter_code
_entity_poly.pdbx_strand_id
1 'polypeptide(L)' 'MSRITQLEDDIKQGNKNHEGYRTRLKEVRARVMLLKGQNNECGLAAVNAAEEVIDILFSRYGR' A
#
# COMPACT_ATOMS: atom_id res chain seq x y z
N MET A 1 18.03 -13.66 5.86
CA MET A 1 17.58 -12.40 5.23
C MET A 1 16.10 -12.23 5.51
N SER A 2 15.75 -11.37 6.48
CA SER A 2 14.34 -11.08 6.72
C SER A 2 13.84 -10.25 5.55
N ARG A 3 12.81 -10.72 4.86
CA ARG A 3 12.16 -10.10 3.70
C ARG A 3 11.28 -8.92 4.14
N ILE A 4 11.79 -8.18 5.13
CA ILE A 4 11.21 -6.97 5.67
C ILE A 4 11.62 -5.90 4.67
N THR A 5 10.66 -5.49 3.85
CA THR A 5 10.85 -4.62 2.70
C THR A 5 11.29 -3.24 3.17
N GLN A 6 11.97 -2.49 2.30
CA GLN A 6 12.41 -1.11 2.51
C GLN A 6 11.32 -0.19 3.11
N LEU A 7 10.05 -0.53 2.86
CA LEU A 7 8.86 0.08 3.47
C LEU A 7 8.81 -0.03 5.00
N GLU A 8 9.14 -1.19 5.59
CA GLU A 8 9.16 -1.37 7.04
C GLU A 8 10.30 -0.60 7.70
N ASP A 9 11.45 -0.53 7.03
CA ASP A 9 12.59 0.26 7.52
C ASP A 9 12.27 1.76 7.46
N ASP A 10 11.63 2.24 6.38
CA ASP A 10 11.17 3.62 6.28
C ASP A 10 10.17 3.98 7.39
N ILE A 11 9.20 3.10 7.67
CA ILE A 11 8.19 3.32 8.73
C ILE A 11 8.86 3.34 10.11
N LYS A 12 9.76 2.39 10.40
CA LYS A 12 10.51 2.33 11.67
C LYS A 12 11.45 3.53 11.89
N GLN A 13 11.99 4.10 10.83
CA GLN A 13 12.85 5.29 10.89
C GLN A 13 12.06 6.59 11.13
N GLY A 14 10.75 6.51 11.36
CA GLY A 14 9.92 7.67 11.63
C GLY A 14 9.59 8.46 10.36
N ASN A 15 9.76 7.87 9.18
CA ASN A 15 9.28 8.46 7.94
C ASN A 15 7.75 8.34 7.90
N LYS A 16 7.06 9.34 8.47
CA LYS A 16 5.60 9.40 8.65
C LYS A 16 4.84 9.65 7.35
N ASN A 17 5.37 9.25 6.20
CA ASN A 17 4.74 9.46 4.91
C ASN A 17 3.56 8.51 4.64
N HIS A 18 2.87 8.08 5.70
CA HIS A 18 1.65 7.27 5.67
C HIS A 18 0.62 7.86 4.71
N GLU A 19 0.45 9.18 4.79
CA GLU A 19 -0.45 9.93 3.94
C GLU A 19 -0.02 9.89 2.47
N GLY A 20 1.30 9.93 2.19
CA GLY A 20 1.85 9.75 0.84
C GLY A 20 1.61 8.34 0.28
N TYR A 21 1.76 7.29 1.09
CA TYR A 21 1.46 5.92 0.69
C TYR A 21 -0.03 5.70 0.43
N ARG A 22 -0.92 6.23 1.29
CA ARG A 22 -2.37 6.20 1.06
C ARG A 22 -2.78 6.97 -0.19
N THR A 23 -2.15 8.13 -0.45
CA THR A 23 -2.43 8.94 -1.64
C THR A 23 -2.05 8.18 -2.91
N ARG A 24 -0.87 7.56 -2.97
CA ARG A 24 -0.45 6.73 -4.11
C ARG A 24 -1.36 5.52 -4.32
N LEU A 25 -1.79 4.85 -3.25
CA LEU A 25 -2.76 3.76 -3.36
C LEU A 25 -4.10 4.21 -3.95
N LYS A 26 -4.62 5.37 -3.55
CA LYS A 26 -5.85 5.95 -4.13
C LYS A 26 -5.70 6.22 -5.62
N GLU A 27 -4.55 6.73 -6.06
CA GLU A 27 -4.28 6.95 -7.48
C GLU A 27 -4.21 5.63 -8.27
N VAL A 28 -3.54 4.61 -7.73
CA VAL A 28 -3.49 3.29 -8.38
C VAL A 28 -4.88 2.66 -8.43
N ARG A 29 -5.68 2.77 -7.36
CA ARG A 29 -7.06 2.30 -7.34
C ARG A 29 -7.90 2.95 -8.43
N ALA A 30 -7.80 4.27 -8.59
CA ALA A 30 -8.49 5.00 -9.63
C ALA A 30 -8.07 4.55 -11.03
N ARG A 31 -6.76 4.34 -11.26
CA ARG A 31 -6.24 3.82 -12.54
C ARG A 31 -6.73 2.42 -12.85
N VAL A 32 -6.76 1.52 -11.85
CA VAL A 32 -7.32 0.17 -12.02
C VAL A 32 -8.80 0.27 -12.36
N MET A 33 -9.60 1.07 -11.64
CA MET A 33 -11.03 1.22 -11.96
C MET A 33 -11.31 1.74 -13.37
N LEU A 34 -10.39 2.51 -13.97
CA LEU A 34 -10.51 3.03 -15.34
C LEU A 34 -10.22 1.98 -16.42
N LEU A 35 -9.50 0.90 -16.10
CA LEU A 35 -9.19 -0.17 -17.05
C LEU A 35 -10.43 -1.06 -17.27
N LYS A 36 -11.26 -0.79 -18.28
CA LYS A 36 -12.40 -1.67 -18.58
C LYS A 36 -11.92 -3.07 -19.05
N GLY A 37 -12.06 -4.10 -18.20
CA GLY A 37 -11.81 -5.50 -18.58
C GLY A 37 -11.71 -6.46 -17.37
N GLN A 38 -11.80 -7.78 -17.61
CA GLN A 38 -11.73 -8.84 -16.60
C GLN A 38 -10.47 -8.79 -15.71
N ASN A 39 -9.40 -8.13 -16.17
CA ASN A 39 -8.18 -7.93 -15.38
C ASN A 39 -8.32 -6.92 -14.22
N ASN A 40 -9.46 -6.24 -14.09
CA ASN A 40 -9.71 -5.30 -13.00
C ASN A 40 -9.89 -5.95 -11.64
N GLU A 41 -10.43 -7.16 -11.58
CA GLU A 41 -10.66 -7.84 -10.31
C GLU A 41 -9.34 -8.19 -9.64
N CYS A 42 -8.37 -8.70 -10.39
CA CYS A 42 -7.00 -8.93 -9.90
C CYS A 42 -6.31 -7.63 -9.48
N GLY A 43 -6.46 -6.55 -10.27
CA GLY A 43 -5.90 -5.24 -9.93
C GLY A 43 -6.50 -4.65 -8.64
N LEU A 44 -7.82 -4.75 -8.47
CA LEU A 44 -8.53 -4.29 -7.27
C LEU A 44 -8.15 -5.12 -6.04
N ALA A 45 -8.07 -6.44 -6.19
CA ALA A 45 -7.63 -7.34 -5.13
C ALA A 45 -6.19 -7.01 -4.68
N ALA A 46 -5.29 -6.77 -5.63
CA ALA A 46 -3.91 -6.39 -5.32
C ALA A 46 -3.82 -5.04 -4.59
N VAL A 47 -4.61 -4.04 -5.00
CA VAL A 47 -4.67 -2.73 -4.34
C VAL A 47 -5.24 -2.85 -2.92
N ASN A 48 -6.30 -3.64 -2.72
CA ASN A 48 -6.86 -3.87 -1.40
C ASN A 48 -5.87 -4.57 -0.47
N ALA A 49 -5.17 -5.60 -0.95
CA ALA A 49 -4.14 -6.29 -0.18
C ALA A 49 -2.97 -5.37 0.20
N ALA A 50 -2.57 -4.48 -0.71
CA ALA A 50 -1.52 -3.49 -0.43
C ALA A 50 -1.96 -2.45 0.62
N GLU A 51 -3.24 -2.03 0.61
CA GLU A 51 -3.83 -1.14 1.62
C GLU A 51 -3.79 -1.79 3.02
N GLU A 52 -4.19 -3.06 3.11
CA GLU A 52 -4.17 -3.82 4.37
C GLU A 52 -2.75 -4.00 4.92
N VAL A 53 -1.77 -4.31 4.06
CA VAL A 53 -0.36 -4.41 4.47
C VAL A 53 0.15 -3.08 5.02
N ILE A 54 -0.13 -1.97 4.34
CA ILE A 54 0.30 -0.63 4.79
C ILE A 54 -0.32 -0.31 6.16
N ASP A 55 -1.61 -0.57 6.34
CA ASP A 55 -2.30 -0.32 7.61
C ASP A 55 -1.72 -1.18 8.76
N ILE A 56 -1.43 -2.46 8.51
CA ILE A 56 -0.76 -3.35 9.49
C ILE A 56 0.62 -2.81 9.86
N LEU A 57 1.40 -2.37 8.88
CA LEU A 57 2.76 -1.87 9.11
C LEU A 57 2.76 -0.56 9.90
N PHE A 58 1.89 0.38 9.58
CA PHE A 58 1.76 1.62 10.36
C PHE A 58 1.17 1.38 11.74
N SER A 59 0.23 0.44 11.91
CA SER A 59 -0.28 0.05 13.23
C SER A 59 0.82 -0.53 14.12
N ARG A 60 1.73 -1.35 13.54
CA ARG A 60 2.83 -1.99 14.26
C ARG A 60 4.01 -1.06 14.55
N TYR A 61 4.37 -0.20 13.61
CA TYR A 61 5.64 0.55 13.64
C TYR A 61 5.48 2.07 13.68
N GLY A 62 4.26 2.61 13.54
CA GLY A 62 4.00 4.06 13.56
C GLY A 62 3.94 4.72 14.93
N ARG A 63 4.46 4.06 15.98
CA ARG A 63 4.55 4.59 17.35
C ARG A 63 5.85 5.34 17.59
#